data_AF-A0A2N0TWV8-F1
#
_entry.id   AF-A0A2N0TWV8-F1
#
_cell.length_a   1.000
_cell.length_b   1.000
_cell.length_c   1.000
_cell.angle_alpha   90.00
_cell.angle_beta   90.00
_cell.angle_gamma   90.00
#
_symmetry.space_group_name_H-M   'P 1'
#
loop_
_entity.id
_entity.type
_entity.pdbx_description
1 polymer ?
#
loop_
_entity_poly.entity_id
_entity_poly.type
_entity_poly.pdbx_seq_one_letter_code
_entity_poly.pdbx_strand_id
1 'polypeptide(L)'
;MQQIFNFLIRNKNNILFLFLLALAVFFTIQTHSYHKSSFISSANSLTGGIYSWANDFDKYMHLDEYNKRLMEENKQLRNVLTNLNDTISVENYTDTSSFDGTYYFRTARVINNNYAKRNNFLTLNQGKEAGIKSEFGVITSKGVIGIIDRVNNRFSRVISILNSESRINAQLSKTNHFGSLIWNGKNPNIVQLIDVPRQAPVKEGDTIVTGGKSLIFPEGIPIGSIEDFKLDQSESYYTINVKLFNDMTNIGYVYVIENLEREEILELEREEDEQ
;
A
#
# COMPACT_ATOMS: atom_id res chain seq x y z
N MET A 1 3.83 -58.97 13.58
CA MET A 1 5.26 -58.55 13.54
C MET A 1 6.08 -59.36 12.54
N GLN A 2 6.07 -60.70 12.58
CA GLN A 2 6.89 -61.53 11.66
C GLN A 2 6.50 -61.43 10.17
N GLN A 3 5.22 -61.17 9.84
CA GLN A 3 4.77 -61.03 8.45
C GLN A 3 5.32 -59.79 7.73
N ILE A 4 5.49 -58.67 8.45
CA ILE A 4 6.10 -57.44 7.90
C ILE A 4 7.59 -57.68 7.65
N PHE A 5 8.26 -58.38 8.56
CA PHE A 5 9.67 -58.71 8.42
C PHE A 5 9.91 -59.67 7.24
N ASN A 6 9.05 -60.68 7.07
CA ASN A 6 9.11 -61.60 5.92
C ASN A 6 8.78 -60.89 4.60
N PHE A 7 7.89 -59.90 4.60
CA PHE A 7 7.61 -59.07 3.43
C PHE A 7 8.82 -58.21 3.02
N LEU A 8 9.49 -57.58 4.00
CA LEU A 8 10.72 -56.79 3.78
C LEU A 8 11.85 -57.66 3.24
N ILE A 9 12.04 -58.87 3.79
CA ILE A 9 13.07 -59.80 3.32
C ILE A 9 12.76 -60.33 1.92
N ARG A 10 11.50 -60.70 1.65
CA ARG A 10 11.06 -61.21 0.34
C ARG A 10 11.26 -60.19 -0.77
N ASN A 11 11.03 -58.90 -0.48
CA ASN A 11 11.10 -57.82 -1.45
C ASN A 11 12.37 -56.96 -1.32
N LYS A 12 13.41 -57.46 -0.62
CA LYS A 12 14.61 -56.68 -0.25
C LYS A 12 15.27 -55.97 -1.43
N ASN A 13 15.33 -56.63 -2.59
CA ASN A 13 15.98 -56.07 -3.78
C ASN A 13 15.16 -54.93 -4.39
N ASN A 14 13.83 -55.05 -4.42
CA ASN A 14 12.95 -54.01 -4.96
C ASN A 14 12.90 -52.79 -4.03
N ILE A 15 12.91 -53.02 -2.71
CA ILE A 15 12.95 -51.95 -1.71
C ILE A 15 14.29 -51.22 -1.76
N LEU A 16 15.40 -51.97 -1.85
CA LEU A 16 16.74 -51.40 -2.00
C LEU A 16 16.84 -50.58 -3.30
N PHE A 17 16.31 -51.11 -4.41
CA PHE A 17 16.26 -50.39 -5.69
C PHE A 17 15.47 -49.08 -5.57
N LEU A 18 14.27 -49.11 -4.99
CA LEU A 18 13.46 -47.90 -4.81
C LEU A 18 14.12 -46.87 -3.88
N PHE A 19 14.78 -47.34 -2.83
CA PHE A 19 15.54 -46.46 -1.92
C PHE A 19 16.72 -45.81 -2.64
N LEU A 20 17.51 -46.59 -3.39
CA LEU A 20 18.64 -46.07 -4.17
C LEU A 20 18.18 -45.15 -5.30
N LEU A 21 17.04 -45.44 -5.93
CA LEU A 21 16.41 -44.59 -6.93
C LEU A 21 15.99 -43.24 -6.33
N ALA A 22 15.34 -43.25 -5.15
CA ALA A 22 14.94 -42.03 -4.46
C ALA A 22 16.16 -41.19 -4.05
N LEU A 23 17.23 -41.84 -3.59
CA LEU A 23 18.47 -41.18 -3.19
C LEU A 23 19.23 -40.60 -4.40
N ALA A 24 19.24 -41.32 -5.52
CA ALA A 24 19.78 -40.82 -6.78
C ALA A 24 19.00 -39.60 -7.29
N VAL A 25 17.66 -39.65 -7.31
CA VAL A 25 16.80 -38.53 -7.69
C VAL A 25 17.00 -37.33 -6.76
N PHE A 26 17.07 -37.56 -5.45
CA PHE A 26 17.35 -36.52 -4.45
C PHE A 26 18.69 -35.82 -4.72
N PHE A 27 19.77 -36.59 -4.95
CA PHE A 27 21.07 -36.01 -5.26
C PHE A 27 21.11 -35.34 -6.62
N THR A 28 20.43 -35.86 -7.64
CA THR A 28 20.33 -35.19 -8.95
C THR A 28 19.64 -33.83 -8.84
N ILE A 29 18.60 -33.71 -8.00
CA ILE A 29 17.92 -32.43 -7.73
C ILE A 29 18.84 -31.47 -6.96
N GLN A 30 19.69 -31.98 -6.05
CA GLN A 30 20.59 -31.16 -5.24
C GLN A 30 21.85 -30.70 -6.01
N THR A 31 22.29 -31.44 -7.04
CA THR A 31 23.64 -31.29 -7.62
C THR A 31 23.75 -30.45 -8.89
N HIS A 32 22.68 -30.08 -9.61
CA HIS A 32 22.79 -29.27 -10.85
C HIS A 32 21.76 -28.14 -10.98
N SER A 33 22.26 -26.90 -11.03
CA SER A 33 21.50 -25.64 -11.19
C SER A 33 20.86 -25.44 -12.58
N TYR A 34 21.17 -26.29 -13.57
CA TYR A 34 20.73 -26.13 -14.96
C TYR A 34 19.45 -26.92 -15.31
N HIS A 35 19.20 -28.09 -14.70
CA HIS A 35 17.96 -28.85 -14.92
C HIS A 35 16.76 -28.33 -14.14
N LYS A 36 16.98 -27.32 -13.27
CA LYS A 36 15.90 -26.56 -12.66
C LYS A 36 15.06 -25.83 -13.70
N SER A 37 15.58 -25.45 -14.88
CA SER A 37 14.80 -24.69 -15.87
C SER A 37 14.08 -25.54 -16.93
N SER A 38 14.59 -26.72 -17.30
CA SER A 38 14.01 -27.53 -18.39
C SER A 38 12.91 -28.50 -17.92
N PHE A 39 12.86 -28.87 -16.63
CA PHE A 39 11.72 -29.60 -16.04
C PHE A 39 10.53 -28.68 -15.70
N ILE A 40 10.75 -27.37 -15.66
CA ILE A 40 9.75 -26.37 -15.27
C ILE A 40 8.68 -26.13 -16.35
N SER A 41 8.93 -26.44 -17.63
CA SER A 41 7.95 -26.12 -18.69
C SER A 41 6.66 -26.94 -18.63
N SER A 42 6.72 -28.22 -18.24
CA SER A 42 5.52 -29.05 -17.99
C SER A 42 4.99 -28.93 -16.55
N ALA A 43 5.82 -28.48 -15.61
CA ALA A 43 5.43 -28.18 -14.23
C ALA A 43 4.92 -26.74 -14.03
N ASN A 44 4.73 -25.96 -15.10
CA ASN A 44 4.23 -24.59 -15.04
C ASN A 44 2.72 -24.50 -14.73
N SER A 45 1.91 -25.54 -15.01
CA SER A 45 0.50 -25.56 -14.59
C SER A 45 0.34 -25.90 -13.11
N LEU A 46 1.16 -26.84 -12.59
CA LEU A 46 1.17 -27.26 -11.19
C LEU A 46 1.83 -26.23 -10.26
N THR A 47 2.93 -25.60 -10.70
CA THR A 47 3.61 -24.55 -9.92
C THR A 47 2.76 -23.28 -9.85
N GLY A 48 2.05 -22.91 -10.93
CA GLY A 48 1.05 -21.84 -10.90
C GLY A 48 -0.05 -22.10 -9.86
N GLY A 49 -0.51 -23.35 -9.74
CA GLY A 49 -1.48 -23.80 -8.74
C GLY A 49 -1.00 -23.67 -7.29
N ILE A 50 0.27 -23.97 -7.01
CA ILE A 50 0.84 -23.86 -5.65
C ILE A 50 1.02 -22.39 -5.25
N TYR A 51 1.46 -21.52 -6.17
CA TYR A 51 1.53 -20.07 -5.89
C TYR A 51 0.15 -19.44 -5.75
N SER A 52 -0.86 -19.88 -6.51
CA SER A 52 -2.24 -19.43 -6.30
C SER A 52 -2.81 -19.92 -4.96
N TRP A 53 -2.54 -21.17 -4.56
CA TRP A 53 -3.00 -21.72 -3.29
C TRP A 53 -2.33 -21.05 -2.09
N ALA A 54 -1.05 -20.70 -2.18
CA ALA A 54 -0.35 -19.92 -1.16
C ALA A 54 -0.95 -18.50 -1.04
N ASN A 55 -1.27 -17.85 -2.15
CA ASN A 55 -1.96 -16.56 -2.15
C ASN A 55 -3.39 -16.65 -1.60
N ASP A 56 -4.11 -17.73 -1.89
CA ASP A 56 -5.46 -17.96 -1.37
C ASP A 56 -5.43 -18.23 0.14
N PHE A 57 -4.46 -18.99 0.63
CA PHE A 57 -4.25 -19.20 2.06
C PHE A 57 -3.94 -17.89 2.79
N ASP A 58 -3.05 -17.07 2.23
CA ASP A 58 -2.73 -15.73 2.77
C ASP A 58 -3.97 -14.81 2.81
N LYS A 59 -4.81 -14.86 1.77
CA LYS A 59 -6.09 -14.13 1.71
C LYS A 59 -7.06 -14.58 2.81
N TYR A 60 -7.14 -15.87 3.10
CA TYR A 60 -7.99 -16.40 4.17
C TYR A 60 -7.45 -16.05 5.57
N MET A 61 -6.13 -16.06 5.77
CA MET A 61 -5.51 -15.70 7.05
C MET A 61 -5.74 -14.22 7.41
N HIS A 62 -5.70 -13.32 6.42
CA HIS A 62 -5.93 -11.89 6.65
C HIS A 62 -7.42 -11.48 6.55
N LEU A 63 -8.32 -12.41 6.27
CA LEU A 63 -9.75 -12.12 6.05
C LEU A 63 -10.42 -11.50 7.29
N ASP A 64 -10.06 -11.95 8.49
CA ASP A 64 -10.58 -11.39 9.75
C ASP A 64 -10.12 -9.93 9.94
N GLU A 65 -8.85 -9.65 9.66
CA GLU A 65 -8.31 -8.29 9.72
C GLU A 65 -9.01 -7.38 8.70
N TYR A 66 -9.21 -7.86 7.47
CA TYR A 66 -9.93 -7.11 6.43
C TYR A 66 -11.40 -6.88 6.77
N ASN A 67 -12.10 -7.89 7.29
CA ASN A 67 -13.48 -7.74 7.72
C ASN A 67 -13.60 -6.75 8.87
N LYS A 68 -12.69 -6.79 9.85
CA LYS A 68 -12.64 -5.80 10.94
C LYS A 68 -12.42 -4.39 10.40
N ARG A 69 -11.49 -4.22 9.47
CA ARG A 69 -11.22 -2.94 8.82
C ARG A 69 -12.43 -2.43 8.03
N LEU A 70 -13.06 -3.28 7.22
CA LEU A 70 -14.27 -2.96 6.47
C LEU A 70 -15.43 -2.61 7.39
N MET A 71 -15.56 -3.29 8.53
CA MET A 71 -16.61 -3.01 9.50
C MET A 71 -16.40 -1.68 10.21
N GLU A 72 -15.17 -1.34 10.59
CA GLU A 72 -14.87 -0.03 11.17
C GLU A 72 -15.05 1.10 10.13
N GLU A 73 -14.64 0.88 8.88
CA GLU A 73 -14.86 1.83 7.78
C GLU A 73 -16.35 2.04 7.51
N ASN A 74 -17.15 0.96 7.45
CA ASN A 74 -18.60 1.07 7.34
C ASN A 74 -19.23 1.81 8.52
N LYS A 75 -18.75 1.57 9.74
CA LYS A 75 -19.22 2.28 10.93
C LYS A 75 -18.89 3.77 10.86
N GLN A 76 -17.66 4.13 10.44
CA GLN A 76 -17.27 5.53 10.25
C GLN A 76 -18.10 6.20 9.17
N LEU A 77 -18.25 5.58 8.01
CA LEU A 77 -19.09 6.07 6.91
C LEU A 77 -20.54 6.25 7.38
N ARG A 78 -21.11 5.28 8.10
CA ARG A 78 -22.46 5.38 8.66
C ARG A 78 -22.58 6.51 9.67
N ASN A 79 -21.59 6.72 10.53
CA ASN A 79 -21.59 7.83 11.48
C ASN A 79 -21.53 9.17 10.75
N VAL A 80 -20.69 9.31 9.73
CA VAL A 80 -20.63 10.53 8.90
C VAL A 80 -21.97 10.78 8.22
N LEU A 81 -22.55 9.78 7.54
CA LEU A 81 -23.86 9.91 6.89
C LEU A 81 -25.00 10.24 7.88
N THR A 82 -24.98 9.65 9.08
CA THR A 82 -25.99 9.91 10.12
C THR A 82 -25.85 11.32 10.69
N ASN A 83 -24.62 11.75 10.99
CA ASN A 83 -24.35 13.10 11.49
C ASN A 83 -24.62 14.19 10.44
N LEU A 84 -24.39 13.90 9.15
CA LEU A 84 -24.77 14.77 8.05
C LEU A 84 -26.30 14.93 7.97
N ASN A 85 -27.06 13.85 8.16
CA ASN A 85 -28.53 13.93 8.21
C ASN A 85 -29.05 14.66 9.46
N ASP A 86 -28.40 14.54 10.61
CA ASP A 86 -28.83 15.19 11.86
C ASP A 86 -28.50 16.70 11.92
N THR A 87 -27.47 17.15 11.19
CA THR A 87 -27.08 18.59 11.16
C THR A 87 -27.81 19.37 10.07
N ILE A 88 -28.50 18.67 9.17
CA ILE A 88 -29.03 19.24 7.94
C ILE A 88 -30.52 18.90 7.86
N SER A 89 -31.36 19.76 8.44
CA SER A 89 -32.74 19.93 7.98
C SER A 89 -32.70 20.60 6.59
N VAL A 90 -32.28 19.85 5.56
CA VAL A 90 -32.31 20.29 4.16
C VAL A 90 -33.65 19.91 3.59
N GLU A 91 -34.38 20.95 3.20
CA GLU A 91 -35.43 20.89 2.20
C GLU A 91 -35.02 19.95 1.08
N ASN A 92 -35.85 18.97 0.77
CA ASN A 92 -35.64 18.01 -0.32
C ASN A 92 -35.39 18.73 -1.65
N TYR A 93 -34.13 19.04 -1.96
CA TYR A 93 -33.67 19.13 -3.33
C TYR A 93 -33.24 17.73 -3.73
N THR A 94 -34.24 16.93 -4.14
CA THR A 94 -34.01 15.78 -5.00
C THR A 94 -33.56 16.30 -6.36
N ASP A 95 -32.26 16.56 -6.50
CA ASP A 95 -31.63 16.46 -7.80
C ASP A 95 -30.80 15.17 -7.79
N THR A 96 -31.37 14.13 -8.43
CA THR A 96 -30.87 12.74 -8.41
C THR A 96 -29.99 12.47 -9.62
N SER A 97 -29.34 13.50 -10.16
CA SER A 97 -28.28 13.37 -11.17
C SER A 97 -27.02 14.02 -10.65
N SER A 98 -25.90 13.30 -10.76
CA SER A 98 -24.52 13.74 -10.44
C SER A 98 -24.24 14.05 -8.96
N PHE A 99 -24.08 13.01 -8.14
CA PHE A 99 -23.01 13.06 -7.15
C PHE A 99 -21.68 12.95 -7.91
N ASP A 100 -21.30 14.03 -8.61
CA ASP A 100 -19.99 14.15 -9.27
C ASP A 100 -18.97 14.48 -8.20
N GLY A 101 -18.44 13.43 -7.57
CA GLY A 101 -17.28 13.59 -6.70
C GLY A 101 -16.06 13.96 -7.54
N THR A 102 -15.35 15.03 -7.16
CA THR A 102 -14.06 15.45 -7.77
C THR A 102 -13.00 14.34 -7.79
N TYR A 103 -13.15 13.32 -6.93
CA TYR A 103 -12.24 12.18 -6.84
C TYR A 103 -12.93 10.83 -7.06
N TYR A 104 -12.29 9.97 -7.85
CA TYR A 104 -12.70 8.60 -8.10
C TYR A 104 -11.74 7.59 -7.44
N PHE A 105 -12.28 6.58 -6.77
CA PHE A 105 -11.51 5.60 -5.99
C PHE A 105 -11.54 4.21 -6.65
N ARG A 106 -10.36 3.64 -6.88
CA ARG A 106 -10.18 2.29 -7.46
C ARG A 106 -9.52 1.37 -6.44
N THR A 107 -10.03 0.17 -6.25
CA THR A 107 -9.42 -0.80 -5.33
C THR A 107 -8.26 -1.54 -5.99
N ALA A 108 -7.16 -1.71 -5.26
CA ALA A 108 -6.04 -2.54 -5.68
C ALA A 108 -5.47 -3.34 -4.50
N ARG A 109 -4.76 -4.43 -4.80
CA ARG A 109 -4.06 -5.25 -3.82
C ARG A 109 -2.56 -5.08 -4.00
N VAL A 110 -1.86 -4.89 -2.89
CA VAL A 110 -0.40 -4.92 -2.83
C VAL A 110 0.07 -6.36 -3.00
N ILE A 111 0.90 -6.60 -4.00
CA ILE A 111 1.49 -7.92 -4.29
C ILE A 111 2.97 -7.98 -3.94
N ASN A 112 3.60 -6.83 -3.67
CA ASN A 112 4.97 -6.73 -3.22
C ASN A 112 5.15 -5.46 -2.40
N ASN A 113 5.81 -5.59 -1.25
CA ASN A 113 6.19 -4.48 -0.37
C ASN A 113 7.57 -4.79 0.23
N ASN A 114 8.57 -3.96 -0.05
CA ASN A 114 9.92 -4.15 0.45
C ASN A 114 10.32 -3.03 1.42
N TYR A 115 9.62 -3.00 2.55
CA TYR A 115 9.71 -1.97 3.60
C TYR A 115 11.12 -1.83 4.22
N ALA A 116 11.98 -2.84 4.08
CA ALA A 116 13.35 -2.82 4.60
C ALA A 116 14.32 -1.97 3.76
N LYS A 117 13.95 -1.60 2.52
CA LYS A 117 14.78 -0.78 1.64
C LYS A 117 14.53 0.71 1.91
N ARG A 118 15.61 1.50 1.92
CA ARG A 118 15.54 2.98 1.98
C ARG A 118 14.69 3.60 0.87
N ASN A 119 14.70 2.96 -0.31
CA ASN A 119 13.87 3.35 -1.45
C ASN A 119 12.77 2.30 -1.60
N ASN A 120 11.78 2.33 -0.68
CA ASN A 120 10.67 1.38 -0.73
C ASN A 120 9.76 1.68 -1.93
N PHE A 121 9.39 0.62 -2.65
CA PHE A 121 8.40 0.64 -3.70
C PHE A 121 7.42 -0.48 -3.46
N LEU A 122 6.13 -0.20 -3.67
CA LEU A 122 5.08 -1.22 -3.64
C LEU A 122 4.67 -1.55 -5.06
N THR A 123 4.24 -2.78 -5.29
CA THR A 123 3.62 -3.19 -6.55
C THR A 123 2.16 -3.52 -6.32
N LEU A 124 1.27 -2.95 -7.14
CA LEU A 124 -0.16 -3.23 -7.12
C LEU A 124 -0.56 -4.15 -8.28
N ASN A 125 -1.58 -4.99 -8.06
CA ASN A 125 -2.15 -5.88 -9.07
C ASN A 125 -3.11 -5.20 -10.06
N GLN A 126 -3.00 -3.87 -10.22
CA GLN A 126 -3.82 -3.09 -11.12
C GLN A 126 -2.93 -2.16 -11.93
N GLY A 127 -3.26 -1.93 -13.20
CA GLY A 127 -2.48 -1.11 -14.12
C GLY A 127 -3.34 -0.28 -15.05
N LYS A 128 -2.83 0.02 -16.25
CA LYS A 128 -3.52 0.85 -17.25
C LYS A 128 -4.88 0.28 -17.66
N GLU A 129 -5.02 -1.04 -17.76
CA GLU A 129 -6.29 -1.71 -18.09
C GLU A 129 -7.40 -1.42 -17.06
N ALA A 130 -7.03 -1.11 -15.81
CA ALA A 130 -7.93 -0.72 -14.75
C ALA A 130 -8.14 0.80 -14.64
N GLY A 131 -7.59 1.58 -15.58
CA GLY A 131 -7.64 3.05 -15.58
C GLY A 131 -6.61 3.73 -14.68
N ILE A 132 -5.63 3.00 -14.14
CA ILE A 132 -4.58 3.62 -13.29
C ILE A 132 -3.60 4.39 -14.17
N LYS A 133 -3.27 5.61 -13.75
CA LYS A 133 -2.23 6.47 -14.34
C LYS A 133 -1.15 6.80 -13.30
N SER A 134 -0.02 7.31 -13.79
CA SER A 134 1.01 7.88 -12.92
C SER A 134 0.44 9.10 -12.17
N GLU A 135 1.04 9.41 -11.03
CA GLU A 135 0.67 10.52 -10.15
C GLU A 135 -0.69 10.40 -9.45
N PHE A 136 -1.34 9.23 -9.54
CA PHE A 136 -2.50 8.91 -8.70
C PHE A 136 -2.07 8.64 -7.25
N GLY A 137 -2.86 9.13 -6.29
CA GLY A 137 -2.62 8.89 -4.87
C GLY A 137 -2.98 7.46 -4.47
N VAL A 138 -2.25 6.89 -3.51
CA VAL A 138 -2.56 5.56 -2.95
C VAL A 138 -2.75 5.67 -1.45
N ILE A 139 -3.89 5.19 -0.97
CA ILE A 139 -4.28 5.27 0.44
C ILE A 139 -4.83 3.95 0.97
N THR A 140 -4.92 3.83 2.28
CA THR A 140 -5.78 2.90 2.99
C THR A 140 -6.86 3.69 3.73
N SER A 141 -7.75 3.00 4.43
CA SER A 141 -8.69 3.64 5.35
C SER A 141 -8.02 4.32 6.56
N LYS A 142 -6.76 4.01 6.85
CA LYS A 142 -5.99 4.61 7.96
C LYS A 142 -5.12 5.78 7.52
N GLY A 143 -4.85 5.92 6.21
CA GLY A 143 -4.08 7.04 5.70
C GLY A 143 -3.31 6.80 4.42
N VAL A 144 -2.41 7.72 4.11
CA VAL A 144 -1.59 7.70 2.88
C VAL A 144 -0.57 6.56 2.86
N ILE A 145 -0.38 5.95 1.68
CA ILE A 145 0.62 4.90 1.41
C ILE A 145 1.70 5.37 0.44
N GLY A 146 1.35 6.20 -0.54
CA GLY A 146 2.29 6.71 -1.52
C GLY A 146 1.61 7.17 -2.81
N ILE A 147 2.40 7.33 -3.87
CA ILE A 147 1.96 7.86 -5.16
C ILE A 147 2.33 6.87 -6.26
N ILE A 148 1.50 6.71 -7.29
CA ILE A 148 1.83 5.88 -8.45
C ILE A 148 2.97 6.54 -9.25
N ASP A 149 4.09 5.85 -9.37
CA ASP A 149 5.27 6.30 -10.13
C ASP A 149 5.25 5.72 -11.55
N ARG A 150 5.03 4.41 -11.70
CA ARG A 150 5.00 3.75 -13.00
C ARG A 150 3.82 2.83 -13.17
N VAL A 151 3.33 2.73 -14.40
CA VAL A 151 2.17 1.88 -14.74
C VAL A 151 2.45 1.10 -16.03
N ASN A 152 2.27 -0.21 -15.95
CA ASN A 152 2.21 -1.11 -17.10
C ASN A 152 0.74 -1.56 -17.32
N ASN A 153 0.48 -2.40 -18.32
CA ASN A 153 -0.89 -2.79 -18.66
C ASN A 153 -1.68 -3.36 -17.47
N ARG A 154 -1.07 -4.28 -16.71
CA ARG A 154 -1.74 -5.01 -15.60
C ARG A 154 -1.28 -4.66 -14.19
N PHE A 155 -0.18 -3.93 -14.05
CA PHE A 155 0.46 -3.66 -12.76
C PHE A 155 0.91 -2.21 -12.68
N SER A 156 0.98 -1.70 -11.46
CA SER A 156 1.51 -0.38 -11.16
C SER A 156 2.50 -0.45 -10.02
N ARG A 157 3.39 0.53 -9.98
CA ARG A 157 4.40 0.71 -8.94
C ARG A 157 4.12 2.00 -8.20
N VAL A 158 4.09 1.89 -6.88
CA VAL A 158 3.89 3.01 -5.94
C VAL A 158 5.25 3.40 -5.38
N ILE A 159 5.60 4.69 -5.45
CA ILE A 159 6.62 5.27 -4.57
C ILE A 159 6.00 5.43 -3.18
N SER A 160 6.51 4.68 -2.21
CA SER A 160 5.97 4.67 -0.84
C SER A 160 6.26 5.98 -0.11
N ILE A 161 5.46 6.32 0.90
CA ILE A 161 5.86 7.32 1.90
C ILE A 161 7.18 6.94 2.60
N LEU A 162 7.52 5.64 2.64
CA LEU A 162 8.80 5.12 3.11
C LEU A 162 9.86 5.07 1.99
N ASN A 163 9.91 6.11 1.16
CA ASN A 163 10.94 6.28 0.15
C ASN A 163 11.62 7.62 0.36
N SER A 164 12.96 7.66 0.36
CA SER A 164 13.70 8.90 0.59
C SER A 164 13.47 9.97 -0.49
N GLU A 165 13.03 9.56 -1.68
CA GLU A 165 12.70 10.47 -2.79
C GLU A 165 11.22 10.90 -2.77
N SER A 166 10.39 10.31 -1.90
CA SER A 166 8.99 10.68 -1.78
C SER A 166 8.85 12.04 -1.10
N ARG A 167 8.05 12.92 -1.72
CA ARG A 167 7.64 14.20 -1.14
C ARG A 167 6.13 14.32 -1.25
N ILE A 168 5.46 14.48 -0.13
CA ILE A 168 4.00 14.63 -0.08
C ILE A 168 3.68 15.91 0.69
N ASN A 169 2.83 16.76 0.13
CA ASN A 169 2.36 17.94 0.84
C ASN A 169 1.41 17.52 1.97
N ALA A 170 1.74 17.89 3.20
CA ALA A 170 0.97 17.57 4.38
C ALA A 170 0.85 18.80 5.29
N GLN A 171 -0.22 18.85 6.07
CA GLN A 171 -0.56 19.97 6.94
C GLN A 171 -0.98 19.51 8.34
N LEU A 172 -0.91 20.42 9.29
CA LEU A 172 -1.49 20.23 10.62
C LEU A 172 -3.02 20.16 10.52
N SER A 173 -3.66 19.16 11.10
CA SER A 173 -5.13 19.02 11.00
C SER A 173 -5.90 20.20 11.61
N LYS A 174 -5.29 20.96 12.53
CA LYS A 174 -5.92 22.09 13.24
C LYS A 174 -5.70 23.43 12.56
N THR A 175 -4.73 23.53 11.65
CA THR A 175 -4.33 24.82 11.05
C THR A 175 -3.81 24.61 9.63
N ASN A 176 -3.91 25.62 8.77
CA ASN A 176 -3.44 25.52 7.39
C ASN A 176 -1.90 25.64 7.21
N HIS A 177 -1.12 25.43 8.28
CA HIS A 177 0.34 25.35 8.15
C HIS A 177 0.70 24.01 7.52
N PHE A 178 1.41 24.06 6.41
CA PHE A 178 1.83 22.91 5.63
C PHE A 178 3.35 22.73 5.70
N GLY A 179 3.80 21.55 5.27
CA GLY A 179 5.19 21.18 5.14
C GLY A 179 5.37 20.06 4.12
N SER A 180 6.61 19.64 3.93
CA SER A 180 6.96 18.50 3.08
C SER A 180 7.14 17.24 3.91
N LEU A 181 6.33 16.22 3.65
CA LEU A 181 6.47 14.91 4.28
C LEU A 181 7.56 14.12 3.56
N ILE A 182 8.57 13.69 4.31
CA ILE A 182 9.72 12.92 3.84
C ILE A 182 10.01 11.73 4.77
N TRP A 183 10.82 10.79 4.31
CA TRP A 183 11.31 9.70 5.15
C TRP A 183 12.84 9.65 5.19
N ASN A 184 13.40 9.67 6.40
CA ASN A 184 14.84 9.63 6.62
C ASN A 184 15.48 8.23 6.44
N GLY A 185 14.69 7.19 6.23
CA GLY A 185 15.18 5.82 6.03
C GLY A 185 15.52 5.03 7.29
N LYS A 186 15.20 5.54 8.49
CA LYS A 186 15.60 4.91 9.77
C LYS A 186 14.53 4.00 10.36
N ASN A 187 13.32 4.51 10.56
CA ASN A 187 12.23 3.79 11.22
C ASN A 187 10.99 3.75 10.30
N PRO A 188 10.46 2.57 9.93
CA PRO A 188 9.29 2.46 9.05
C PRO A 188 7.99 3.00 9.65
N ASN A 189 7.95 3.28 10.96
CA ASN A 189 6.78 3.83 11.63
C ASN A 189 6.82 5.37 11.78
N ILE A 190 7.96 5.99 11.49
CA ILE A 190 8.18 7.43 11.72
C ILE A 190 8.64 8.09 10.43
N VAL A 191 7.87 9.08 9.98
CA VAL A 191 8.21 9.99 8.88
C VAL A 191 8.46 11.39 9.43
N GLN A 192 9.02 12.28 8.62
CA GLN A 192 9.37 13.63 9.01
C GLN A 192 8.55 14.62 8.20
N LEU A 193 7.87 15.55 8.88
CA LEU A 193 7.30 16.73 8.26
C LEU A 193 8.28 17.88 8.46
N ILE A 194 8.84 18.38 7.37
CA ILE A 194 9.80 19.48 7.35
C ILE A 194 9.18 20.75 6.76
N ASP A 195 9.90 21.87 6.85
CA ASP A 195 9.52 23.17 6.28
C ASP A 195 8.24 23.76 6.88
N VAL A 196 7.87 23.33 8.09
CA VAL A 196 6.73 23.90 8.84
C VAL A 196 7.19 25.18 9.54
N PRO A 197 6.57 26.35 9.31
CA PRO A 197 7.00 27.60 9.93
C PRO A 197 6.97 27.54 11.46
N ARG A 198 7.94 28.18 12.14
CA ARG A 198 8.01 28.24 13.62
C ARG A 198 6.78 28.85 14.27
N GLN A 199 6.02 29.68 13.55
CA GLN A 199 4.77 30.29 14.04
C GLN A 199 3.62 29.28 14.14
N ALA A 200 3.76 28.08 13.54
CA ALA A 200 2.76 27.05 13.59
C ALA A 200 2.58 26.54 15.04
N PRO A 201 1.34 26.46 15.55
CA PRO A 201 1.07 25.97 16.89
C PRO A 201 1.14 24.44 16.91
N VAL A 202 2.36 23.90 17.00
CA VAL A 202 2.63 22.45 17.03
C VAL A 202 2.53 21.89 18.44
N LYS A 203 1.95 20.69 18.58
CA LYS A 203 1.87 19.96 19.84
C LYS A 203 1.99 18.45 19.61
N GLU A 204 2.68 17.76 20.51
CA GLU A 204 2.72 16.29 20.51
C GLU A 204 1.30 15.70 20.57
N GLY A 205 1.07 14.66 19.77
CA GLY A 205 -0.23 14.01 19.59
C GLY A 205 -1.14 14.67 18.56
N ASP A 206 -0.80 15.85 18.02
CA ASP A 206 -1.62 16.48 16.97
C ASP A 206 -1.57 15.65 15.68
N THR A 207 -2.68 15.66 14.93
CA THR A 207 -2.82 14.87 13.71
C THR A 207 -2.29 15.64 12.49
N ILE A 208 -1.57 14.94 11.63
CA ILE A 208 -1.12 15.40 10.33
C ILE A 208 -1.99 14.78 9.24
N VAL A 209 -2.42 15.61 8.29
CA VAL A 209 -3.29 15.23 7.17
C VAL A 209 -2.70 15.73 5.84
N THR A 210 -3.20 15.25 4.70
CA THR A 210 -2.87 15.80 3.38
C THR A 210 -3.38 17.24 3.26
N GLY A 211 -2.57 18.12 2.67
CA GLY A 211 -2.85 19.57 2.63
C GLY A 211 -3.69 20.07 1.45
N GLY A 212 -4.10 19.21 0.52
CA GLY A 212 -4.90 19.60 -0.66
C GLY A 212 -4.16 20.48 -1.68
N LYS A 213 -2.98 21.01 -1.37
CA LYS A 213 -2.12 21.79 -2.29
C LYS A 213 -1.47 20.98 -3.42
N SER A 214 -1.75 19.68 -3.47
CA SER A 214 -1.32 18.79 -4.54
C SER A 214 -2.55 18.17 -5.17
N LEU A 215 -2.62 18.13 -6.50
CA LEU A 215 -3.71 17.51 -7.26
C LEU A 215 -3.78 15.97 -7.12
N ILE A 216 -2.93 15.38 -6.27
CA ILE A 216 -2.77 13.93 -6.09
C ILE A 216 -3.72 13.39 -5.01
N PHE A 217 -3.89 14.13 -3.91
CA PHE A 217 -4.66 13.70 -2.75
C PHE A 217 -5.72 14.74 -2.42
N PRO A 218 -6.96 14.35 -2.09
CA PRO A 218 -7.90 15.25 -1.45
C PRO A 218 -7.32 15.76 -0.14
N GLU A 219 -7.78 16.93 0.29
CA GLU A 219 -7.44 17.47 1.60
C GLU A 219 -8.02 16.59 2.72
N GLY A 220 -7.28 16.45 3.83
CA GLY A 220 -7.81 15.84 5.05
C GLY A 220 -7.61 14.32 5.17
N ILE A 221 -6.88 13.67 4.26
CA ILE A 221 -6.52 12.25 4.45
C ILE A 221 -5.51 12.15 5.59
N PRO A 222 -5.77 11.34 6.63
CA PRO A 222 -4.87 11.21 7.76
C PRO A 222 -3.53 10.56 7.37
N ILE A 223 -2.46 10.97 8.02
CA ILE A 223 -1.11 10.41 7.81
C ILE A 223 -0.60 9.80 9.13
N GLY A 224 -0.68 10.57 10.21
CA GLY A 224 -0.16 10.16 11.52
C GLY A 224 -0.32 11.24 12.59
N SER A 225 0.29 11.00 13.74
CA SER A 225 0.32 11.92 14.87
C SER A 225 1.74 12.39 15.17
N ILE A 226 1.90 13.63 15.63
CA ILE A 226 3.19 14.17 16.06
C ILE A 226 3.71 13.37 17.26
N GLU A 227 4.90 12.78 17.12
CA GLU A 227 5.61 12.11 18.20
C GLU A 227 6.52 13.08 18.95
N ASP A 228 7.32 13.85 18.21
CA ASP A 228 8.16 14.92 18.72
C ASP A 228 8.43 15.96 17.62
N PHE A 229 8.97 17.11 18.00
CA PHE A 229 9.37 18.15 17.05
C PHE A 229 10.60 18.92 17.56
N LYS A 230 11.39 19.41 16.61
CA LYS A 230 12.56 20.27 16.88
C LYS A 230 12.66 21.36 15.83
N LEU A 231 13.28 22.47 16.18
CA LEU A 231 13.65 23.47 15.19
C LEU A 231 14.83 22.97 14.34
N ASP A 232 14.87 23.41 13.09
CA ASP A 232 15.99 23.22 12.20
C ASP A 232 17.20 24.06 12.63
N GLN A 233 18.33 23.94 11.92
CA GLN A 233 19.55 24.67 12.26
C GLN A 233 19.40 26.19 12.17
N SER A 234 18.48 26.69 11.33
CA SER A 234 18.19 28.11 11.19
C SER A 234 17.18 28.66 12.20
N GLU A 235 16.63 27.79 13.07
CA GLU A 235 15.55 28.09 14.01
C GLU A 235 14.29 28.73 13.39
N SER A 236 14.10 28.57 12.08
CA SER A 236 13.00 29.17 11.33
C SER A 236 11.88 28.18 11.04
N TYR A 237 12.22 26.88 10.93
CA TYR A 237 11.29 25.83 10.58
C TYR A 237 11.34 24.68 11.58
N TYR A 238 10.21 24.02 11.79
CA TYR A 238 10.13 22.76 12.51
C TYR A 238 10.47 21.58 11.60
N THR A 239 11.23 20.65 12.16
CA THR A 239 11.28 19.25 11.75
C THR A 239 10.47 18.44 12.76
N ILE A 240 9.36 17.89 12.31
CA ILE A 240 8.39 17.18 13.14
C ILE A 240 8.49 15.69 12.82
N ASN A 241 8.72 14.86 13.84
CA ASN A 241 8.61 13.41 13.71
C ASN A 241 7.13 13.01 13.84
N VAL A 242 6.63 12.31 12.83
CA VAL A 242 5.23 11.91 12.72
C VAL A 242 5.16 10.40 12.75
N LYS A 243 4.48 9.86 13.77
CA LYS A 243 4.17 8.45 13.88
C LYS A 243 2.97 8.11 13.00
N LEU A 244 3.17 7.21 12.04
CA LEU A 244 2.15 6.83 11.08
C LEU A 244 0.98 6.08 11.73
N PHE A 245 -0.23 6.32 11.23
CA PHE A 245 -1.39 5.48 11.59
C PHE A 245 -1.42 4.16 10.80
N ASN A 246 -0.80 4.15 9.62
CA ASN A 246 -0.61 2.96 8.83
C ASN A 246 0.52 2.10 9.40
N ASP A 247 0.27 0.79 9.49
CA ASP A 247 1.34 -0.20 9.60
C ASP A 247 1.87 -0.48 8.20
N MET A 248 3.01 0.14 7.87
CA MET A 248 3.62 0.01 6.55
C MET A 248 4.26 -1.36 6.30
N THR A 249 4.36 -2.23 7.32
CA THR A 249 4.88 -3.58 7.19
C THR A 249 3.80 -4.57 6.78
N ASN A 250 2.53 -4.28 7.11
CA ASN A 250 1.37 -5.12 6.81
C ASN A 250 0.32 -4.37 5.95
N ILE A 251 0.60 -4.24 4.66
CA ILE A 251 -0.33 -3.59 3.70
C ILE A 251 -0.88 -4.64 2.74
N GLY A 252 -2.18 -4.88 2.81
CA GLY A 252 -2.91 -5.77 1.89
C GLY A 252 -3.63 -5.03 0.76
N TYR A 253 -4.81 -4.48 1.06
CA TYR A 253 -5.64 -3.74 0.09
C TYR A 253 -5.53 -2.23 0.28
N VAL A 254 -5.51 -1.54 -0.86
CA VAL A 254 -5.38 -0.08 -0.98
C VAL A 254 -6.42 0.47 -1.95
N TYR A 255 -6.66 1.77 -1.83
CA TYR A 255 -7.43 2.57 -2.78
C TYR A 255 -6.48 3.45 -3.57
N VAL A 256 -6.68 3.51 -4.87
CA VAL A 256 -6.01 4.42 -5.80
C VAL A 256 -6.97 5.55 -6.13
N ILE A 257 -6.52 6.77 -5.91
CA ILE A 257 -7.32 8.00 -6.04
C ILE A 257 -6.97 8.66 -7.36
N GLU A 258 -8.01 8.93 -8.14
CA GLU A 258 -7.99 9.68 -9.38
C GLU A 258 -8.69 11.02 -9.13
N ASN A 259 -8.05 12.13 -9.48
CA ASN A 259 -8.67 13.46 -9.49
C ASN A 259 -9.21 13.71 -10.90
N LEU A 260 -10.53 13.88 -11.02
CA LEU A 260 -11.22 14.03 -12.30
C LEU A 260 -10.99 15.43 -12.93
N GLU A 261 -10.76 16.44 -12.11
CA GLU A 261 -10.56 17.84 -12.53
C GLU A 261 -9.07 18.15 -12.80
N ARG A 262 -8.18 17.18 -12.60
CA ARG A 262 -6.71 17.38 -12.67
C ARG A 262 -6.25 17.99 -13.99
N GLU A 263 -6.75 17.50 -15.12
CA GLU A 263 -6.28 17.93 -16.44
C GLU A 263 -6.67 19.40 -16.70
N GLU A 264 -7.89 19.79 -16.32
CA GLU A 264 -8.38 21.16 -16.47
C GLU A 264 -7.57 22.15 -15.62
N ILE A 265 -7.26 21.77 -14.37
CA ILE A 265 -6.43 22.62 -13.48
C ILE A 265 -5.01 22.76 -14.02
N LEU A 266 -4.41 21.67 -14.49
CA LEU A 266 -3.06 21.70 -15.07
C LEU A 266 -2.98 22.49 -16.37
N GLU A 267 -4.07 22.56 -17.15
CA GLU A 267 -4.14 23.38 -18.35
C GLU A 267 -4.12 24.87 -17.98
N LEU A 268 -4.92 25.28 -16.99
CA LEU A 268 -4.95 26.65 -16.48
C LEU A 268 -3.59 27.11 -15.91
N GLU A 269 -2.94 26.27 -15.10
CA GLU A 269 -1.65 26.61 -14.47
C GLU A 269 -0.52 26.77 -15.51
N ARG A 270 -0.55 26.02 -16.61
CA ARG A 270 0.47 26.14 -17.68
C ARG A 270 0.34 27.44 -18.47
N GLU A 271 -0.87 27.96 -18.64
CA GLU A 271 -1.10 29.21 -19.38
C GLU A 271 -0.51 30.44 -18.66
N GLU A 272 -0.37 30.40 -17.34
CA GLU A 272 0.27 31.47 -16.55
C GLU A 272 1.80 31.46 -16.65
N ASP A 273 2.43 30.28 -16.74
CA ASP A 273 3.91 30.15 -16.82
C ASP A 273 4.49 30.55 -18.20
N GLU A 274 3.65 30.64 -19.25
CA GLU A 274 4.06 31.04 -20.60
C GLU A 274 3.93 32.56 -20.89
N GLN A 275 3.45 33.36 -19.92
CA GLN A 275 3.31 34.83 -20.02
C GLN A 275 4.42 35.58 -19.25
#